data_AF-A0A8T4EVD3-F1
#
_entry.id   AF-A0A8T4EVD3-F1
#
_cell.length_a   1.000
_cell.length_b   1.000
_cell.length_c   1.000
_cell.angle_alpha   90.00
_cell.angle_beta   90.00
_cell.angle_gamma   90.00
#
_symmetry.space_group_name_H-M   'P 1'
#
loop_
_entity.id
_entity.type
_entity.pdbx_description
1 polymer ?
#
loop_
_entity_poly.entity_id
_entity_poly.type
_entity_poly.pdbx_seq_one_letter_code
_entity_poly.pdbx_strand_id
1 'polypeptide(L)'
;MRSESQQEVSAVSPEGGWRFTEGCLRSSVAVIKPFAIDFFERWTFARFMREGILALGFESGQPYSPSSHGGSYGDRYGGVQVVALTAPAQWDLVAIEYDSRRVDETFIPDDVTWHSRGVLAWLRNGFLYVQVLREPRGAIAEWELLPRRDSDQGLAYCFEERGAWKTLTLDENGYLLTARDEEGIDVFDLEKRRRARKGGDWRPRAG
;
A
#
# COMPACT_ATOMS: atom_id res chain seq x y z
N MET A 1 9.51 -25.28 -18.56
CA MET A 1 9.44 -24.04 -17.78
C MET A 1 8.72 -23.02 -18.64
N ARG A 2 7.45 -22.73 -18.36
CA ARG A 2 6.72 -21.68 -19.08
C ARG A 2 7.25 -20.35 -18.54
N SER A 3 7.89 -19.58 -19.41
CA SER A 3 8.09 -18.15 -19.21
C SER A 3 6.70 -17.53 -19.21
N GLU A 4 6.06 -17.47 -18.04
CA GLU A 4 4.95 -16.54 -17.85
C GLU A 4 5.53 -15.16 -18.16
N SER A 5 5.01 -14.52 -19.21
CA SER A 5 5.33 -13.13 -19.51
C SER A 5 5.02 -12.34 -18.25
N GLN A 6 6.07 -11.91 -17.53
CA GLN A 6 5.90 -10.97 -16.42
C GLN A 6 5.09 -9.82 -16.98
N GLN A 7 3.87 -9.66 -16.48
CA GLN A 7 3.00 -8.59 -16.92
C GLN A 7 3.70 -7.29 -16.54
N GLU A 8 4.11 -6.52 -17.54
CA GLU A 8 4.81 -5.26 -17.32
C GLU A 8 3.84 -4.31 -16.60
N VAL A 9 4.11 -4.05 -15.32
CA VAL A 9 3.36 -3.04 -14.58
C VAL A 9 3.80 -1.67 -15.13
N SER A 10 2.85 -0.76 -15.31
CA SER A 10 3.13 0.61 -15.71
C SER A 10 2.30 1.56 -14.86
N ALA A 11 2.85 2.74 -14.57
CA ALA A 11 2.19 3.79 -13.82
C ALA A 11 2.37 5.13 -14.51
N VAL A 12 1.39 6.01 -14.44
CA VAL A 12 1.49 7.33 -15.07
C VAL A 12 1.81 8.39 -14.02
N SER A 13 2.98 9.00 -14.12
CA SER A 13 3.33 10.18 -13.34
C SER A 13 2.77 11.47 -13.94
N PRO A 14 2.79 12.57 -13.17
CA PRO A 14 2.54 13.90 -13.71
C PRO A 14 3.40 14.27 -14.94
N GLU A 15 4.60 13.70 -15.06
CA GLU A 15 5.58 13.96 -16.13
C GLU A 15 5.50 13.01 -17.34
N GLY A 16 4.52 12.10 -17.39
CA GLY A 16 4.17 11.41 -18.65
C GLY A 16 4.55 9.93 -18.77
N GLY A 17 4.66 9.22 -17.65
CA GLY A 17 4.67 7.75 -17.66
C GLY A 17 5.93 7.11 -17.10
N TRP A 18 5.72 6.05 -16.32
CA TRP A 18 6.73 5.19 -15.73
C TRP A 18 6.46 3.73 -16.09
N ARG A 19 7.54 2.98 -16.25
CA ARG A 19 7.51 1.53 -16.49
C ARG A 19 8.41 0.81 -15.50
N PHE A 20 8.03 -0.40 -15.14
CA PHE A 20 8.91 -1.24 -14.35
C PHE A 20 9.83 -2.06 -15.24
N THR A 21 11.13 -1.82 -15.10
CA THR A 21 12.18 -2.56 -15.82
C THR A 21 13.27 -2.91 -14.83
N GLU A 22 13.66 -4.19 -14.78
CA GLU A 22 14.78 -4.66 -13.95
C GLU A 22 14.60 -4.34 -12.45
N GLY A 23 13.39 -4.49 -11.93
CA GLY A 23 13.07 -4.20 -10.52
C GLY A 23 13.02 -2.72 -10.16
N CYS A 24 13.32 -1.82 -11.09
CA CYS A 24 13.24 -0.37 -10.89
C CYS A 24 12.01 0.21 -11.57
N LEU A 25 11.44 1.29 -11.03
CA LEU A 25 10.49 2.13 -11.76
C LEU A 25 11.30 3.18 -12.52
N ARG A 26 11.14 3.27 -13.85
CA ARG A 26 11.85 4.23 -14.72
C ARG A 26 10.91 5.13 -15.51
N SER A 27 11.23 6.43 -15.59
CA SER A 27 10.66 7.40 -16.53
C SER A 27 11.76 7.97 -17.43
N SER A 28 11.40 8.91 -18.29
CA SER A 28 12.36 9.66 -19.11
C SER A 28 13.27 10.59 -18.29
N VAL A 29 12.91 10.90 -17.05
CA VAL A 29 13.60 11.91 -16.23
C VAL A 29 14.07 11.40 -14.87
N ALA A 30 13.62 10.22 -14.43
CA ALA A 30 14.03 9.67 -13.14
C ALA A 30 14.02 8.14 -13.11
N VAL A 31 14.79 7.59 -12.17
CA VAL A 31 14.83 6.17 -11.84
C VAL A 31 14.62 6.05 -10.34
N ILE A 32 13.52 5.41 -9.96
CA ILE A 32 13.24 5.08 -8.57
C ILE A 32 13.68 3.64 -8.39
N LYS A 33 14.65 3.44 -7.49
CA LYS A 33 14.95 2.13 -6.94
C LYS A 33 14.10 2.00 -5.69
N PRO A 34 12.99 1.27 -5.73
CA PRO A 34 12.19 1.12 -4.54
C PRO A 34 13.02 0.39 -3.49
N PHE A 35 12.65 0.57 -2.23
CA PHE A 35 13.46 0.14 -1.11
C PHE A 35 13.80 -1.35 -1.15
N ALA A 36 14.95 -1.75 -0.59
CA ALA A 36 15.39 -3.14 -0.64
C ALA A 36 14.37 -4.03 0.10
N ILE A 37 13.80 -4.98 -0.63
CA ILE A 37 12.92 -6.03 -0.11
C ILE A 37 13.70 -7.33 -0.27
N ASP A 38 13.98 -8.01 0.84
CA ASP A 38 14.58 -9.34 0.78
C ASP A 38 13.71 -10.28 -0.06
N PHE A 39 14.36 -11.07 -0.91
CA PHE A 39 13.69 -11.97 -1.86
C PHE A 39 12.70 -11.28 -2.80
N PHE A 40 12.86 -9.98 -3.11
CA PHE A 40 12.00 -9.30 -4.08
C PHE A 40 11.90 -10.09 -5.40
N GLU A 41 10.66 -10.35 -5.84
CA GLU A 41 10.41 -11.05 -7.10
C GLU A 41 9.93 -10.08 -8.18
N ARG A 42 8.84 -9.35 -7.90
CA ARG A 42 8.20 -8.47 -8.89
C ARG A 42 7.30 -7.41 -8.25
N TRP A 43 7.06 -6.36 -9.02
CA TRP A 43 5.99 -5.40 -8.77
C TRP A 43 4.67 -5.94 -9.31
N THR A 44 3.57 -5.69 -8.61
CA THR A 44 2.22 -6.11 -9.00
C THR A 44 1.25 -4.94 -9.16
N PHE A 45 1.57 -3.79 -8.60
CA PHE A 45 0.74 -2.59 -8.65
C PHE A 45 1.59 -1.33 -8.58
N ALA A 46 1.12 -0.25 -9.21
CA ALA A 46 1.67 1.07 -9.00
C ALA A 46 0.65 2.18 -9.27
N ARG A 47 0.67 3.21 -8.41
CA ARG A 47 -0.20 4.38 -8.53
C ARG A 47 0.50 5.64 -8.02
N PHE A 48 0.54 6.68 -8.87
CA PHE A 48 0.88 8.02 -8.42
C PHE A 48 -0.32 8.66 -7.73
N MET A 49 -0.05 9.24 -6.58
CA MET A 49 -0.95 10.10 -5.83
C MET A 49 -0.49 11.55 -5.96
N ARG A 50 -1.20 12.47 -5.29
CA ARG A 50 -0.81 13.88 -5.27
C ARG A 50 0.53 14.06 -4.55
N GLU A 51 1.15 15.23 -4.72
CA GLU A 51 2.33 15.67 -3.94
C GLU A 51 3.56 14.77 -4.06
N GLY A 52 3.74 14.09 -5.20
CA GLY A 52 4.93 13.28 -5.44
C GLY A 52 4.96 12.02 -4.58
N ILE A 53 3.80 11.39 -4.37
CA ILE A 53 3.70 10.13 -3.64
C ILE A 53 3.40 9.00 -4.64
N LEU A 54 4.02 7.85 -4.45
CA LEU A 54 3.87 6.66 -5.28
C LEU A 54 3.63 5.44 -4.38
N ALA A 55 2.46 4.82 -4.54
CA ALA A 55 2.14 3.54 -3.92
C ALA A 55 2.51 2.39 -4.87
N LEU A 56 3.03 1.31 -4.30
CA LEU A 56 3.54 0.13 -5.01
C LEU A 56 3.03 -1.13 -4.30
N GLY A 57 2.59 -2.11 -5.08
CA GLY A 57 2.35 -3.47 -4.60
C GLY A 57 3.48 -4.39 -5.09
N PHE A 58 3.89 -5.34 -4.25
CA PHE A 58 4.99 -6.25 -4.58
C PHE A 58 4.74 -7.69 -4.14
N GLU A 59 5.52 -8.58 -4.75
CA GLU A 59 5.74 -9.97 -4.37
C GLU A 59 7.18 -10.18 -3.91
N SER A 60 7.36 -11.03 -2.91
CA SER A 60 8.64 -11.63 -2.59
C SER A 60 8.59 -13.15 -2.85
N GLY A 61 9.69 -13.68 -3.35
CA GLY A 61 9.95 -15.11 -3.47
C GLY A 61 10.49 -15.72 -2.18
N GLN A 62 10.22 -15.12 -1.02
CA GLN A 62 10.70 -15.63 0.26
C GLN A 62 10.15 -17.06 0.47
N PRO A 63 10.97 -18.06 0.85
CA PRO A 63 10.49 -19.42 1.05
C PRO A 63 9.57 -19.54 2.27
N TYR A 64 8.46 -20.28 2.12
CA TYR A 64 7.57 -20.59 3.22
C TYR A 64 8.16 -21.60 4.21
N SER A 65 8.19 -21.24 5.49
CA SER A 65 8.64 -22.09 6.57
C SER A 65 7.51 -22.33 7.59
N PRO A 66 6.77 -23.46 7.48
CA PRO A 66 5.64 -23.74 8.37
C PRO A 66 6.02 -23.90 9.84
N SER A 67 7.29 -24.20 10.14
CA SER A 67 7.83 -24.31 11.50
C SER A 67 8.12 -22.96 12.16
N SER A 68 8.05 -21.87 11.41
CA SER A 68 8.30 -20.52 11.91
C SER A 68 7.01 -19.76 12.20
N HIS A 69 6.15 -20.29 13.09
CA HIS A 69 5.09 -19.50 13.76
C HIS A 69 5.67 -18.46 14.74
N GLY A 70 6.81 -17.85 14.38
CA GLY A 70 7.67 -17.02 15.23
C GLY A 70 9.16 -17.06 14.86
N GLY A 71 9.54 -17.60 13.70
CA GLY A 71 10.94 -17.64 13.24
C GLY A 71 11.32 -16.44 12.37
N SER A 72 12.60 -16.07 12.42
CA SER A 72 13.25 -14.79 12.10
C SER A 72 12.84 -13.96 10.87
N TYR A 73 12.02 -14.45 9.93
CA TYR A 73 11.74 -13.74 8.67
C TYR A 73 10.26 -13.54 8.31
N GLY A 74 9.30 -14.13 9.05
CA GLY A 74 7.86 -13.79 8.99
C GLY A 74 7.15 -13.93 7.63
N ASP A 75 5.83 -13.80 7.63
CA ASP A 75 4.95 -13.92 6.45
C ASP A 75 5.07 -12.70 5.50
N ARG A 76 6.20 -12.55 4.82
CA ARG A 76 6.53 -11.38 3.98
C ARG A 76 6.45 -11.66 2.48
N TYR A 77 5.46 -12.43 2.03
CA TYR A 77 5.35 -12.86 0.63
C TYR A 77 4.89 -11.77 -0.33
N GLY A 78 4.31 -10.70 0.18
CA GLY A 78 3.88 -9.57 -0.61
C GLY A 78 3.38 -8.47 0.28
N GLY A 79 3.06 -7.34 -0.32
CA GLY A 79 2.60 -6.21 0.46
C GLY A 79 2.57 -4.91 -0.33
N VAL A 80 2.34 -3.84 0.42
CA VAL A 80 2.30 -2.48 -0.07
C VAL A 80 3.52 -1.73 0.45
N GLN A 81 4.12 -0.92 -0.40
CA GLN A 81 5.01 0.14 0.04
C GLN A 81 4.62 1.46 -0.59
N VAL A 82 4.93 2.55 0.10
CA VAL A 82 4.69 3.91 -0.38
C VAL A 82 6.00 4.68 -0.29
N VAL A 83 6.38 5.32 -1.39
CA VAL A 83 7.52 6.23 -1.45
C VAL A 83 7.04 7.65 -1.71
N ALA A 84 7.73 8.63 -1.14
CA ALA A 84 7.43 10.05 -1.31
C ALA A 84 8.68 10.81 -1.78
N LEU A 85 8.47 11.79 -2.67
CA LEU A 85 9.50 12.69 -3.13
C LEU A 85 9.78 13.75 -2.05
N THR A 86 10.84 13.58 -1.26
CA THR A 86 11.17 14.45 -0.11
C THR A 86 12.13 15.58 -0.47
N ALA A 87 12.89 15.42 -1.55
CA ALA A 87 13.72 16.44 -2.17
C ALA A 87 13.78 16.23 -3.69
N PRO A 88 14.27 17.20 -4.49
CA PRO A 88 14.40 17.01 -5.93
C PRO A 88 15.16 15.71 -6.27
N ALA A 89 14.49 14.81 -7.00
CA ALA A 89 14.97 13.47 -7.35
C ALA A 89 15.26 12.50 -6.17
N GLN A 90 14.87 12.83 -4.94
CA GLN A 90 15.02 11.95 -3.78
C GLN A 90 13.68 11.36 -3.37
N TRP A 91 13.58 10.03 -3.46
CA TRP A 91 12.39 9.26 -3.09
C TRP A 91 12.68 8.44 -1.84
N ASP A 92 12.00 8.75 -0.75
CA ASP A 92 12.16 8.04 0.51
C ASP A 92 10.97 7.09 0.74
N LEU A 93 11.23 5.94 1.37
CA LEU A 93 10.18 5.05 1.85
C LEU A 93 9.43 5.72 3.01
N VAL A 94 8.11 5.79 2.93
CA VAL A 94 7.26 6.45 3.96
C VAL A 94 6.17 5.54 4.53
N ALA A 95 5.92 4.37 3.94
CA ALA A 95 5.09 3.33 4.54
C ALA A 95 5.44 1.97 3.95
N ILE A 96 5.32 0.92 4.77
CA ILE A 96 5.42 -0.46 4.29
C ILE A 96 4.55 -1.37 5.16
N GLU A 97 3.78 -2.24 4.51
CA GLU A 97 2.99 -3.27 5.18
C GLU A 97 3.08 -4.58 4.39
N TYR A 98 3.20 -5.70 5.11
CA TYR A 98 3.24 -7.04 4.53
C TYR A 98 1.90 -7.73 4.71
N ASP A 99 1.44 -8.40 3.66
CA ASP A 99 0.17 -9.13 3.65
C ASP A 99 0.37 -10.54 4.23
N SER A 100 -0.40 -10.87 5.28
CA SER A 100 -0.32 -12.17 5.98
C SER A 100 -1.16 -13.26 5.29
N ARG A 101 -0.98 -13.43 3.97
CA ARG A 101 -1.81 -14.28 3.11
C ARG A 101 -1.53 -15.78 3.21
N ARG A 102 -2.42 -16.54 2.56
CA ARG A 102 -2.16 -17.93 2.14
C ARG A 102 -1.13 -17.98 1.01
N VAL A 103 -0.30 -19.02 1.02
CA VAL A 103 0.92 -19.15 0.20
C VAL A 103 0.63 -19.23 -1.31
N ASP A 104 -0.57 -19.62 -1.70
CA ASP A 104 -0.99 -19.86 -3.09
C ASP A 104 -1.59 -18.65 -3.80
N GLU A 105 -1.76 -17.52 -3.11
CA GLU A 105 -2.34 -16.31 -3.68
C GLU A 105 -1.27 -15.30 -4.08
N THR A 106 -1.43 -14.66 -5.25
CA THR A 106 -0.67 -13.44 -5.58
C THR A 106 -1.31 -12.22 -4.91
N PHE A 107 -0.49 -11.31 -4.41
CA PHE A 107 -0.81 -10.01 -3.85
C PHE A 107 -0.85 -9.00 -4.99
N ILE A 108 -2.06 -8.67 -5.41
CA ILE A 108 -2.33 -7.60 -6.36
C ILE A 108 -3.40 -6.74 -5.71
N PRO A 109 -3.07 -5.55 -5.18
CA PRO A 109 -4.08 -4.65 -4.67
C PRO A 109 -4.85 -4.05 -5.85
N ASP A 110 -6.16 -3.88 -5.67
CA ASP A 110 -7.02 -3.20 -6.63
C ASP A 110 -6.78 -1.68 -6.60
N ASP A 111 -6.52 -1.15 -5.40
CA ASP A 111 -6.13 0.25 -5.21
C ASP A 111 -5.40 0.45 -3.88
N VAL A 112 -4.63 1.54 -3.78
CA VAL A 112 -3.88 1.94 -2.57
C VAL A 112 -3.98 3.45 -2.39
N THR A 113 -4.17 3.91 -1.15
CA THR A 113 -4.06 5.32 -0.77
C THR A 113 -3.30 5.49 0.54
N TRP A 114 -2.60 6.61 0.69
CA TRP A 114 -1.79 6.92 1.87
C TRP A 114 -1.85 8.41 2.22
N HIS A 115 -1.64 8.71 3.49
CA HIS A 115 -1.49 10.07 3.99
C HIS A 115 -0.43 10.15 5.10
N SER A 116 0.31 11.27 5.15
CA SER A 116 1.46 11.51 6.04
C SER A 116 1.13 11.47 7.54
N ARG A 117 -0.15 11.66 7.89
CA ARG A 117 -0.69 11.41 9.24
C ARG A 117 -0.50 9.95 9.70
N GLY A 118 -0.05 9.05 8.84
CA GLY A 118 0.11 7.63 9.14
C GLY A 118 -1.17 6.86 8.83
N VAL A 119 -1.84 7.18 7.73
CA VAL A 119 -2.99 6.43 7.24
C VAL A 119 -2.57 5.69 5.99
N LEU A 120 -2.71 4.36 6.00
CA LEU A 120 -2.52 3.50 4.83
C LEU A 120 -3.80 2.69 4.63
N ALA A 121 -4.32 2.70 3.41
CA ALA A 121 -5.48 1.91 3.04
C ALA A 121 -5.31 1.28 1.67
N TRP A 122 -5.75 0.04 1.52
CA TRP A 122 -5.71 -0.66 0.23
C TRP A 122 -6.93 -1.56 0.05
N LEU A 123 -7.25 -1.80 -1.22
CA LEU A 123 -8.26 -2.76 -1.64
C LEU A 123 -7.57 -4.02 -2.12
N ARG A 124 -8.05 -5.18 -1.70
CA ARG A 124 -7.62 -6.47 -2.23
C ARG A 124 -8.73 -7.50 -2.08
N ASN A 125 -9.02 -8.25 -3.13
CA ASN A 125 -9.96 -9.38 -3.12
C ASN A 125 -11.37 -9.04 -2.57
N GLY A 126 -11.86 -7.83 -2.83
CA GLY A 126 -13.16 -7.37 -2.32
C GLY A 126 -13.17 -7.02 -0.84
N PHE A 127 -12.00 -6.75 -0.27
CA PHE A 127 -11.82 -6.21 1.08
C PHE A 127 -11.09 -4.89 1.04
N LEU A 128 -11.53 -3.98 1.90
CA LEU A 128 -10.84 -2.77 2.29
C LEU A 128 -10.05 -3.04 3.56
N TYR A 129 -8.76 -2.79 3.51
CA TYR A 129 -7.85 -2.83 4.64
C TYR A 129 -7.43 -1.41 4.97
N VAL A 130 -7.48 -1.04 6.25
CA VAL A 130 -7.09 0.29 6.71
C VAL A 130 -6.27 0.19 7.99
N GLN A 131 -5.19 0.95 8.02
CA GLN A 131 -4.34 1.13 9.18
C GLN A 131 -4.18 2.61 9.47
N VAL A 132 -4.29 2.95 10.75
CA VAL A 132 -4.02 4.29 11.28
C VAL A 132 -2.97 4.16 12.37
N LEU A 133 -1.81 4.75 12.15
CA LEU A 133 -0.73 4.81 13.12
C LEU A 133 -1.10 5.73 14.30
N ARG A 134 -0.45 5.53 15.44
CA ARG A 134 -0.57 6.44 16.60
C ARG A 134 0.03 7.81 16.33
N GLU A 135 1.07 7.85 15.50
CA GLU A 135 1.83 9.04 15.18
C GLU A 135 2.06 9.13 13.66
N PRO A 136 2.18 10.35 13.10
CA PRO A 136 2.55 10.54 11.71
C PRO A 136 3.81 9.77 11.32
N ARG A 137 3.83 9.26 10.09
CA ARG A 137 4.97 8.52 9.56
C ARG A 137 5.88 9.45 8.77
N GLY A 138 7.12 9.59 9.21
CA GLY A 138 8.18 10.22 8.43
C GLY A 138 8.87 9.24 7.48
N ALA A 139 9.94 9.70 6.82
CA ALA A 139 10.82 8.84 6.04
C ALA A 139 11.40 7.72 6.91
N ILE A 140 11.31 6.49 6.40
CA ILE A 140 11.93 5.30 6.97
C ILE A 140 13.39 5.28 6.52
N ALA A 141 14.31 5.14 7.49
CA ALA A 141 15.72 5.34 7.24
C ALA A 141 16.31 4.30 6.28
N GLU A 142 17.15 4.76 5.34
CA GLU A 142 17.56 3.94 4.19
C GLU A 142 18.44 2.72 4.49
N TRP A 143 18.97 2.63 5.71
CA TRP A 143 19.92 1.59 6.11
C TRP A 143 19.27 0.38 6.80
N GLU A 144 17.95 0.41 7.03
CA GLU A 144 17.22 -0.76 7.53
C GLU A 144 17.02 -1.77 6.40
N LEU A 145 17.86 -2.80 6.29
CA LEU A 145 17.71 -3.87 5.27
C LEU A 145 16.32 -4.52 5.26
N LEU A 146 15.60 -4.45 6.39
CA LEU A 146 14.25 -4.93 6.59
C LEU A 146 13.48 -3.92 7.43
N PRO A 147 12.88 -2.88 6.82
CA PRO A 147 12.18 -1.86 7.57
C PRO A 147 11.03 -2.49 8.36
N ARG A 148 10.84 -2.01 9.59
CA ARG A 148 9.67 -2.41 10.40
C ARG A 148 8.39 -2.00 9.67
N ARG A 149 7.41 -2.91 9.62
CA ARG A 149 6.09 -2.61 9.08
C ARG A 149 5.40 -1.52 9.87
N ASP A 150 4.46 -0.85 9.23
CA ASP A 150 3.57 0.12 9.87
C ASP A 150 2.83 -0.50 11.07
N SER A 151 2.35 -1.75 10.96
CA SER A 151 1.78 -2.48 12.10
C SER A 151 2.73 -2.70 13.28
N ASP A 152 4.04 -2.75 13.07
CA ASP A 152 5.05 -2.91 14.12
C ASP A 152 5.40 -1.57 14.82
N GLN A 153 4.96 -0.42 14.29
CA GLN A 153 5.22 0.93 14.83
C GLN A 153 4.19 1.36 15.90
N GLY A 154 3.10 0.60 16.05
CA GLY A 154 2.01 0.92 16.96
C GLY A 154 0.85 1.61 16.25
N LEU A 155 -0.23 0.84 16.09
CA LEU A 155 -1.47 1.31 15.49
C LEU A 155 -2.33 2.04 16.53
N ALA A 156 -2.96 3.15 16.12
CA ALA A 156 -4.09 3.73 16.84
C ALA A 156 -5.30 2.80 16.71
N TYR A 157 -5.54 2.30 15.50
CA TYR A 157 -6.43 1.19 15.19
C TYR A 157 -6.22 0.72 13.74
N CYS A 158 -6.74 -0.44 13.41
CA CYS A 158 -6.87 -0.94 12.05
C CYS A 158 -8.22 -1.60 11.86
N PHE A 159 -8.60 -1.83 10.62
CA PHE A 159 -9.79 -2.61 10.31
C PHE A 159 -9.76 -3.20 8.91
N GLU A 160 -10.60 -4.22 8.74
CA GLU A 160 -10.92 -4.83 7.47
C GLU A 160 -12.43 -4.76 7.24
N GLU A 161 -12.86 -4.49 6.01
CA GLU A 161 -14.27 -4.46 5.66
C GLU A 161 -14.51 -5.01 4.25
N ARG A 162 -15.54 -5.85 4.09
CA ARG A 162 -15.88 -6.42 2.79
C ARG A 162 -16.71 -5.42 1.97
N GLY A 163 -16.37 -5.27 0.69
CA GLY A 163 -17.13 -4.44 -0.26
C GLY A 163 -16.61 -4.54 -1.69
N ALA A 164 -17.37 -3.99 -2.63
CA ALA A 164 -17.08 -4.06 -4.07
C ALA A 164 -16.32 -2.82 -4.61
N TRP A 165 -15.69 -2.06 -3.71
CA TRP A 165 -14.98 -0.83 -4.06
C TRP A 165 -13.85 -1.09 -5.06
N LYS A 166 -13.60 -0.06 -5.88
CA LYS A 166 -12.58 -0.06 -6.93
C LYS A 166 -11.56 1.06 -6.77
N THR A 167 -11.91 2.12 -6.06
CA THR A 167 -11.00 3.24 -5.85
C THR A 167 -11.08 3.78 -4.43
N LEU A 168 -9.94 4.25 -3.94
CA LEU A 168 -9.72 4.89 -2.66
C LEU A 168 -9.14 6.29 -2.85
N THR A 169 -9.61 7.22 -2.03
CA THR A 169 -9.02 8.55 -1.88
C THR A 169 -9.14 9.02 -0.44
N LEU A 170 -8.06 9.55 0.12
CA LEU A 170 -8.09 10.30 1.36
C LEU A 170 -8.34 11.79 1.07
N ASP A 171 -8.96 12.49 2.02
CA ASP A 171 -9.00 13.95 2.01
C ASP A 171 -7.63 14.54 2.37
N GLU A 172 -7.51 15.87 2.22
CA GLU A 172 -6.25 16.60 2.42
C GLU A 172 -5.71 16.54 3.85
N ASN A 173 -6.53 16.11 4.81
CA ASN A 173 -6.12 15.97 6.21
C ASN A 173 -5.92 14.51 6.64
N GLY A 174 -6.24 13.54 5.76
CA GLY A 174 -6.22 12.11 6.07
C GLY A 174 -7.27 11.68 7.09
N TYR A 175 -8.36 12.43 7.25
CA TYR A 175 -9.47 12.13 8.17
C TYR A 175 -10.60 11.36 7.52
N LEU A 176 -10.86 11.62 6.24
CA LEU A 176 -11.95 11.02 5.49
C LEU A 176 -11.38 10.13 4.41
N LEU A 177 -11.57 8.82 4.58
CA LEU A 177 -11.32 7.85 3.51
C LEU A 177 -12.60 7.68 2.71
N THR A 178 -12.50 7.89 1.40
CA THR A 178 -13.59 7.67 0.45
C THR A 178 -13.29 6.41 -0.36
N ALA A 179 -14.20 5.44 -0.32
CA ALA A 179 -14.18 4.25 -1.15
C ALA A 179 -15.33 4.32 -2.17
N ARG A 180 -15.04 4.08 -3.44
CA ARG A 180 -16.03 4.19 -4.54
C ARG A 180 -16.13 2.89 -5.31
N ASP A 181 -17.37 2.49 -5.58
CA ASP A 181 -17.75 1.41 -6.48
C ASP A 181 -18.64 1.96 -7.63
N GLU A 182 -19.21 1.07 -8.44
CA GLU A 182 -20.14 1.45 -9.53
C GLU A 182 -21.48 1.96 -9.00
N GLU A 183 -21.87 1.55 -7.80
CA GLU A 183 -23.18 1.85 -7.20
C GLU A 183 -23.17 3.14 -6.36
N GLY A 184 -21.99 3.69 -6.05
CA GLY A 184 -21.86 4.89 -5.24
C GLY A 184 -20.55 5.05 -4.49
N ILE A 185 -20.64 5.77 -3.37
CA ILE A 185 -19.50 6.21 -2.58
C ILE A 185 -19.80 5.93 -1.10
N ASP A 186 -18.89 5.22 -0.45
CA ASP A 186 -18.83 5.09 1.00
C ASP A 186 -17.73 6.00 1.55
N VAL A 187 -18.04 6.70 2.64
CA VAL A 187 -17.12 7.60 3.33
C VAL A 187 -16.90 7.09 4.74
N PHE A 188 -15.64 6.99 5.13
CA PHE A 188 -15.16 6.53 6.41
C PHE A 188 -14.50 7.72 7.13
N ASP A 189 -15.10 8.15 8.23
CA ASP A 189 -14.53 9.14 9.14
C ASP A 189 -13.64 8.41 10.12
N LEU A 190 -12.33 8.53 9.89
CA LEU A 190 -11.29 7.79 10.60
C LEU A 190 -11.14 8.26 12.04
N GLU A 191 -11.29 9.56 12.29
CA GLU A 191 -11.22 10.13 13.65
C GLU A 191 -12.38 9.66 14.52
N LYS A 192 -13.61 9.74 13.98
CA LYS A 192 -14.82 9.40 14.74
C LYS A 192 -15.25 7.94 14.57
N ARG A 193 -14.47 7.16 13.82
CA ARG A 193 -14.68 5.71 13.59
C ARG A 193 -16.10 5.38 13.15
N ARG A 194 -16.58 6.12 12.16
CA ARG A 194 -17.95 5.99 11.63
C ARG A 194 -17.92 5.97 10.11
N ARG A 195 -18.96 5.40 9.51
CA ARG A 195 -19.11 5.34 8.06
C ARG A 195 -20.49 5.82 7.62
N ALA A 196 -20.56 6.35 6.41
CA ALA A 196 -21.81 6.69 5.74
C ALA A 196 -21.68 6.40 4.25
N ARG A 197 -22.74 5.88 3.64
CA ARG A 197 -22.87 5.96 2.19
C ARG A 197 -23.30 7.37 1.83
N LYS A 198 -22.77 7.95 0.75
CA LYS A 198 -23.02 9.34 0.36
C LYS A 198 -24.54 9.63 0.33
N GLY A 199 -24.96 10.63 1.12
CA GLY A 199 -26.36 11.02 1.27
C GLY A 199 -27.15 10.25 2.34
N GLY A 200 -26.55 9.26 3.01
CA GLY A 200 -27.12 8.54 4.13
C GLY A 200 -26.56 8.98 5.49
N ASP A 201 -27.15 8.44 6.55
CA ASP A 201 -26.74 8.74 7.93
C ASP A 201 -25.43 8.05 8.32
N TRP A 202 -24.68 8.73 9.18
CA TRP A 202 -23.48 8.17 9.80
C TRP A 202 -23.83 7.04 10.77
N ARG A 203 -23.11 5.93 10.62
CA ARG A 203 -23.22 4.77 11.51
C ARG A 203 -21.87 4.51 12.17
N PRO A 204 -21.83 4.17 13.47
CA PRO A 204 -20.62 3.67 14.10
C PRO A 204 -20.05 2.50 13.30
N ARG A 205 -18.72 2.41 13.17
CA ARG A 205 -18.09 1.17 12.72
C ARG A 205 -17.97 0.24 13.91
N ALA A 206 -18.44 -0.99 13.75
CA ALA A 206 -18.12 -2.06 14.69
C ALA A 206 -16.59 -2.24 14.65
N GLY A 207 -15.98 -2.25 15.84
CA GLY A 207 -14.54 -2.38 16.02
C GLY A 207 -14.03 -3.76 15.68
#